data_AF-A0A3P8HCV7-F1
#
_entry.id   AF-A0A3P8HCV7-F1
#
_cell.length_a   1.000
_cell.length_b   1.000
_cell.length_c   1.000
_cell.angle_alpha   90.00
_cell.angle_beta   90.00
_cell.angle_gamma   90.00
#
_symmetry.space_group_name_H-M   'P 1'
#
loop_
_entity.id
_entity.type
_entity.pdbx_description
1 polymer ?
#
loop_
_entity_poly.entity_id
_entity_poly.type
_entity_poly.pdbx_seq_one_letter_code
_entity_poly.pdbx_strand_id
1 'polypeptide(L)'
;MYESLARDPQSRSWFFLALYEILLRWLPSYGQLNSDRLTIPSVTHGQEERTHNLKGSLTLAYSLPPDLIMNWFRWCLTTDYDVDRAVWCNGSNSSPGVIADGRLWAEQALLGLPPQCIDLNEAVRLCWQHRLFKAYLHLYTDILFDFETPFRNLINFLMSPNQHKSQGSENPETYCQTLLLLLRNALAGESYSQQSLPSPMDVDIFNLLLNEAMPDEAPRRNRQSQPKYPRLWLLLNHCATDFLNLLMISISADRFFTDGDLGLSHRTHLYHKLIACALDEYWSATSSESTNVCIPVLEFLVHQLSQSGNESIRLEDNKLFQLFEHICRGLEQSSALTVTDTLEASVIDLIETGRFTQLDVCLCLAKTTKL
;
A
#
# COMPACT_ATOMS: atom_id res chain seq x y z
N MET A 1 34.92 23.33 1.80
CA MET A 1 34.42 22.21 2.62
C MET A 1 34.10 20.97 1.77
N TYR A 2 33.50 21.13 0.58
CA TYR A 2 33.25 20.03 -0.36
C TYR A 2 34.50 19.37 -0.94
N GLU A 3 35.49 20.15 -1.41
CA GLU A 3 36.73 19.60 -1.96
C GLU A 3 37.60 18.89 -0.91
N SER A 4 37.46 19.25 0.37
CA SER A 4 38.18 18.61 1.47
C SER A 4 37.53 17.30 1.91
N LEU A 5 36.20 17.19 1.90
CA LEU A 5 35.48 15.93 2.16
C LEU A 5 35.63 14.90 1.03
N ALA A 6 35.91 15.36 -0.20
CA ALA A 6 36.10 14.48 -1.34
C ALA A 6 37.46 13.74 -1.35
N ARG A 7 38.45 14.22 -0.59
CA ARG A 7 39.83 13.71 -0.64
C ARG A 7 40.11 12.53 0.27
N ASP A 8 39.37 12.36 1.37
CA ASP A 8 39.56 11.26 2.30
C ASP A 8 38.23 10.56 2.64
N PRO A 9 38.04 9.30 2.21
CA PRO A 9 36.80 8.56 2.43
C PRO A 9 36.47 8.36 3.92
N GLN A 10 37.48 8.27 4.79
CA GLN A 10 37.24 8.13 6.23
C GLN A 10 36.64 9.40 6.83
N SER A 11 37.24 10.57 6.56
CA SER A 11 36.71 11.87 7.00
C SER A 11 35.26 12.09 6.54
N ARG A 12 34.90 11.60 5.35
CA ARG A 12 33.55 11.66 4.80
C ARG A 12 32.57 10.77 5.56
N SER A 13 32.95 9.52 5.86
CA SER A 13 32.13 8.62 6.70
C SER A 13 31.88 9.23 8.08
N TRP A 14 32.93 9.74 8.74
CA TRP A 14 32.81 10.40 10.06
C TRP A 14 31.87 11.61 10.04
N PHE A 15 31.95 12.45 9.00
CA PHE A 15 31.05 13.58 8.86
C PHE A 15 29.59 13.14 8.72
N PHE A 16 29.30 12.14 7.90
CA PHE A 16 27.94 11.64 7.72
C PHE A 16 27.38 10.91 8.94
N LEU A 17 28.22 10.18 9.69
CA LEU A 17 27.85 9.61 10.98
C LEU A 17 27.51 10.70 12.01
N ALA A 18 28.31 11.77 12.06
CA ALA A 18 28.00 12.92 12.92
C ALA A 18 26.70 13.63 12.51
N LEU A 19 26.47 13.77 11.20
CA LEU A 19 25.26 14.38 10.67
C LEU A 19 24.01 13.53 10.99
N TYR A 20 24.13 12.21 10.94
CA TYR A 20 23.09 11.28 11.39
C TYR A 20 22.74 11.48 12.88
N GLU A 21 23.74 11.54 13.77
CA GLU A 21 23.50 11.78 15.21
C GLU A 21 22.87 13.15 15.50
N ILE A 22 23.27 14.20 14.77
CA ILE A 22 22.79 15.57 15.02
C ILE A 22 21.38 15.76 14.47
N LEU A 23 21.09 15.24 13.29
CA LEU A 23 19.82 15.44 12.63
C LEU A 23 18.79 14.41 13.07
N LEU A 24 19.05 13.12 12.89
CA LEU A 24 18.01 12.10 13.00
C LEU A 24 17.74 11.63 14.42
N ARG A 25 18.67 11.82 15.35
CA ARG A 25 18.40 11.56 16.77
C ARG A 25 17.41 12.55 17.38
N TRP A 26 17.33 13.76 16.82
CA TRP A 26 16.56 14.86 17.38
C TRP A 26 15.35 15.24 16.53
N LEU A 27 15.37 14.97 15.22
CA LEU A 27 14.25 15.23 14.33
C LEU A 27 13.20 14.12 14.42
N PRO A 28 11.95 14.41 14.83
CA PRO A 28 10.88 13.44 14.74
C PRO A 28 10.56 13.14 13.28
N SER A 29 10.32 11.86 12.96
CA SER A 29 9.82 11.45 11.64
C SER A 29 8.53 12.22 11.31
N TYR A 30 8.41 12.70 10.08
CA TYR A 30 7.27 13.48 9.56
C TYR A 30 7.00 14.83 10.26
N GLY A 31 7.76 15.19 11.29
CA GLY A 31 7.43 16.31 12.19
C GLY A 31 7.60 17.70 11.60
N GLN A 32 8.06 17.82 10.35
CA GLN A 32 8.31 19.10 9.69
C GLN A 32 7.18 19.58 8.79
N LEU A 33 6.29 18.69 8.36
CA LEU A 33 5.08 19.05 7.62
C LEU A 33 4.00 19.66 8.52
N ASN A 34 4.16 19.51 9.84
CA ASN A 34 3.20 19.95 10.85
C ASN A 34 3.87 20.97 11.78
N SER A 35 4.07 22.21 11.29
CA SER A 35 4.44 23.34 12.16
C SER A 35 3.45 23.51 13.32
N ASP A 36 2.20 23.11 13.10
CA ASP A 36 1.09 23.32 14.03
C ASP A 36 0.93 22.19 15.05
N ARG A 37 1.45 20.96 14.78
CA ARG A 37 1.56 19.91 15.82
C ARG A 37 2.88 19.96 16.60
N LEU A 38 3.81 20.84 16.21
CA LEU A 38 4.88 21.31 17.08
C LEU A 38 4.34 22.30 18.15
N THR A 39 3.07 22.18 18.57
CA THR A 39 2.59 22.77 19.82
C THR A 39 3.36 22.17 20.99
N ILE A 40 4.40 22.91 21.36
CA ILE A 40 5.21 22.77 22.56
C ILE A 40 4.25 22.60 23.76
N PRO A 41 4.17 21.42 24.41
CA PRO A 41 3.50 21.31 25.69
C PRO A 41 4.24 22.24 26.66
N SER A 42 3.48 23.05 27.40
CA SER A 42 3.99 24.01 28.37
C SER A 42 5.02 23.39 29.32
N VAL A 43 6.24 23.93 29.22
CA VAL A 43 7.31 24.08 30.21
C VAL A 43 7.27 23.13 31.42
N THR A 44 8.13 22.11 31.36
CA THR A 44 8.83 21.57 32.54
C THR A 44 10.32 21.41 32.21
N HIS A 45 11.19 21.66 33.19
CA HIS A 45 12.64 21.91 33.08
C HIS A 45 13.51 20.90 32.29
N GLY A 46 12.97 19.77 31.79
CA GLY A 46 13.68 18.82 30.92
C GLY A 46 13.37 18.96 29.41
N GLN A 47 12.39 19.78 29.02
CA GLN A 47 11.98 19.96 27.62
C GLN A 47 12.66 21.16 26.93
N GLU A 48 13.25 22.09 27.67
CA GLU A 48 13.96 23.26 27.10
C GLU A 48 15.17 22.83 26.26
N GLU A 49 16.02 21.92 26.76
CA GLU A 49 17.16 21.39 25.99
C GLU A 49 16.74 20.68 24.70
N ARG A 50 15.67 19.88 24.75
CA ARG A 50 15.13 19.19 23.55
C ARG A 50 14.61 20.18 22.51
N THR A 51 13.92 21.23 22.94
CA THR A 51 13.39 22.25 22.01
C THR A 51 14.49 23.13 21.39
N HIS A 52 15.53 23.46 22.16
CA HIS A 52 16.71 24.16 21.65
C HIS A 52 17.49 23.29 20.65
N ASN A 53 17.69 22.01 20.96
CA ASN A 53 18.36 21.07 20.07
C ASN A 53 17.54 20.82 18.79
N LEU A 54 16.21 20.71 18.88
CA LEU A 54 15.33 20.57 17.72
C LEU A 54 15.40 21.79 16.80
N LYS A 55 15.32 23.01 17.34
CA LYS A 55 15.47 24.25 16.56
C LYS A 55 16.86 24.35 15.91
N GLY A 56 17.91 23.96 16.63
CA GLY A 56 19.28 23.89 16.12
C GLY A 56 19.42 22.91 14.96
N SER A 57 18.91 21.69 15.11
CA SER A 57 18.93 20.65 14.07
C SER A 57 18.10 21.03 12.85
N LEU A 58 16.95 21.68 13.03
CA LEU A 58 16.14 22.22 11.93
C LEU A 58 16.89 23.32 11.18
N THR A 59 17.47 24.29 11.90
CA THR A 59 18.25 25.37 11.29
C THR A 59 19.45 24.82 10.51
N LEU A 60 20.12 23.80 11.06
CA LEU A 60 21.20 23.10 10.39
C LEU A 60 20.70 22.40 9.13
N ALA A 61 19.58 21.67 9.20
CA ALA A 61 18.99 21.01 8.04
C ALA A 61 18.66 22.00 6.90
N TYR A 62 18.05 23.16 7.21
CA TYR A 62 17.76 24.21 6.23
C TYR A 62 19.00 24.90 5.66
N SER A 63 20.14 24.82 6.35
CA SER A 63 21.41 25.43 5.90
C SER A 63 22.24 24.51 4.99
N LEU A 64 21.92 23.21 4.95
CA LEU A 64 22.69 22.23 4.18
C LEU A 64 22.28 22.29 2.70
N PRO A 65 23.24 22.34 1.75
CA PRO A 65 22.94 22.25 0.33
C PRO A 65 22.26 20.91 -0.03
N PRO A 66 21.28 20.90 -0.95
CA PRO A 66 20.63 19.65 -1.39
C PRO A 66 21.62 18.61 -1.90
N ASP A 67 22.67 19.04 -2.61
CA ASP A 67 23.75 18.15 -3.08
C ASP A 67 24.43 17.39 -1.92
N LEU A 68 24.50 17.97 -0.73
CA LEU A 68 25.21 17.38 0.41
C LEU A 68 24.35 16.30 1.04
N ILE A 69 23.06 16.59 1.13
CA ILE A 69 22.03 15.66 1.57
C ILE A 69 21.92 14.50 0.59
N MET A 70 21.93 14.74 -0.71
CA MET A 70 21.91 13.67 -1.71
C MET A 70 23.20 12.83 -1.68
N ASN A 71 24.35 13.45 -1.41
CA ASN A 71 25.61 12.72 -1.20
C ASN A 71 25.61 11.88 0.09
N TRP A 72 24.96 12.37 1.15
CA TRP A 72 24.76 11.62 2.38
C TRP A 72 23.84 10.44 2.15
N PHE A 73 22.73 10.65 1.44
CA PHE A 73 21.78 9.61 1.09
C PHE A 73 22.39 8.50 0.23
N ARG A 74 23.16 8.87 -0.81
CA ARG A 74 23.96 7.89 -1.58
C ARG A 74 24.97 7.14 -0.72
N TRP A 75 25.61 7.81 0.23
CA TRP A 75 26.54 7.16 1.17
C TRP A 75 25.84 6.13 2.05
N CYS A 76 24.64 6.43 2.55
CA CYS A 76 23.82 5.47 3.29
C CYS A 76 23.50 4.23 2.44
N LEU A 77 23.23 4.41 1.15
CA LEU A 77 22.87 3.32 0.23
C LEU A 77 24.06 2.54 -0.35
N THR A 78 25.30 3.01 -0.13
CA THR A 78 26.51 2.36 -0.64
C THR A 78 26.99 1.28 0.34
N THR A 79 27.15 0.05 -0.14
CA THR A 79 27.53 -1.13 0.66
C THR A 79 28.96 -1.05 1.21
N ASP A 80 29.86 -0.33 0.53
CA ASP A 80 31.27 -0.19 0.95
C ASP A 80 31.41 0.43 2.36
N TYR A 81 30.39 1.16 2.81
CA TYR A 81 30.34 1.80 4.13
C TYR A 81 29.52 1.02 5.17
N ASP A 82 29.09 -0.21 4.88
CA ASP A 82 28.35 -1.07 5.84
C ASP A 82 29.18 -1.33 7.10
N VAL A 83 30.49 -1.52 6.95
CA VAL A 83 31.40 -1.76 8.08
C VAL A 83 31.49 -0.53 8.99
N ASP A 84 31.61 0.67 8.41
CA ASP A 84 31.67 1.92 9.17
C ASP A 84 30.37 2.13 9.98
N ARG A 85 29.21 1.86 9.37
CA ARG A 85 27.90 1.91 10.04
C ARG A 85 27.78 0.89 11.16
N ALA A 86 28.18 -0.35 10.92
CA ALA A 86 28.12 -1.42 11.91
C ALA A 86 29.03 -1.13 13.12
N VAL A 87 30.24 -0.62 12.88
CA VAL A 87 31.16 -0.19 13.93
C VAL A 87 30.55 0.96 14.75
N TRP A 88 29.91 1.93 14.09
CA TRP A 88 29.24 3.04 14.77
C TRP A 88 28.09 2.57 15.66
N CYS A 89 27.19 1.71 15.15
CA CYS A 89 26.07 1.16 15.92
C CYS A 89 26.54 0.41 17.17
N ASN A 90 27.64 -0.34 17.06
CA ASN A 90 28.17 -1.14 18.16
C ASN A 90 28.96 -0.30 19.19
N GLY A 91 29.59 0.80 18.76
CA GLY A 91 30.41 1.66 19.61
C GLY A 91 29.64 2.77 20.33
N SER A 92 28.47 3.14 19.83
CA SER A 92 27.57 4.07 20.51
C SER A 92 26.71 3.30 21.52
N ASN A 93 26.57 3.79 22.76
CA ASN A 93 25.56 3.32 23.74
C ASN A 93 24.14 3.68 23.25
N SER A 94 23.83 3.36 22.00
CA SER A 94 22.58 3.63 21.33
C SER A 94 21.55 2.59 21.77
N SER A 95 20.30 3.05 21.88
CA SER A 95 19.15 2.24 22.27
C SER A 95 19.03 0.95 21.43
N PRO A 96 18.53 -0.15 22.01
CA PRO A 96 18.40 -1.44 21.31
C PRO A 96 17.48 -1.29 20.10
N GLY A 97 18.04 -1.16 18.90
CA GLY A 97 17.24 -1.00 17.67
C GLY A 97 17.92 -0.34 16.47
N VAL A 98 19.13 0.23 16.59
CA VAL A 98 19.83 0.81 15.44
C VAL A 98 20.45 -0.30 14.57
N ILE A 99 19.69 -0.75 13.58
CA ILE A 99 20.14 -1.74 12.60
C ILE A 99 21.14 -1.06 11.67
N ALA A 100 22.27 -1.72 11.38
CA ALA A 100 23.32 -1.20 10.47
C ALA A 100 22.92 -1.21 8.98
N ASP A 101 21.64 -1.45 8.66
CA ASP A 101 21.14 -1.49 7.29
C ASP A 101 21.11 -0.05 6.73
N GLY A 102 21.98 0.18 5.75
CA GLY A 102 22.07 1.47 5.06
C GLY A 102 20.75 1.94 4.46
N ARG A 103 19.85 1.03 4.06
CA ARG A 103 18.50 1.38 3.57
C ARG A 103 17.64 2.00 4.65
N LEU A 104 17.67 1.47 5.88
CA LEU A 104 16.88 2.01 6.98
C LEU A 104 17.37 3.40 7.38
N TRP A 105 18.68 3.62 7.37
CA TRP A 105 19.27 4.94 7.62
C TRP A 105 18.86 5.94 6.54
N ALA A 106 18.91 5.52 5.29
CA ALA A 106 18.50 6.31 4.14
C ALA A 106 17.00 6.68 4.21
N GLU A 107 16.15 5.72 4.56
CA GLU A 107 14.71 5.92 4.74
C GLU A 107 14.42 6.88 5.90
N GLN A 108 15.06 6.69 7.06
CA GLN A 108 14.93 7.60 8.21
C GLN A 108 15.39 9.03 7.87
N ALA A 109 16.49 9.16 7.13
CA ALA A 109 16.98 10.46 6.65
C ALA A 109 15.91 11.21 5.86
N LEU A 110 15.28 10.54 4.88
CA LEU A 110 14.26 11.16 4.05
C LEU A 110 12.97 11.47 4.82
N LEU A 111 12.60 10.66 5.81
CA LEU A 111 11.41 10.89 6.64
C LEU A 111 11.58 12.04 7.64
N GLY A 112 12.82 12.41 7.99
CA GLY A 112 13.11 13.43 9.00
C GLY A 112 13.59 14.78 8.44
N LEU A 113 13.98 14.84 7.16
CA LEU A 113 14.55 16.03 6.54
C LEU A 113 13.50 16.92 5.86
N PRO A 114 13.73 18.24 5.78
CA PRO A 114 12.77 19.14 5.16
C PRO A 114 12.74 18.92 3.65
N PRO A 115 11.55 18.96 3.01
CA PRO A 115 11.45 18.76 1.56
C PRO A 115 12.25 19.80 0.78
N GLN A 116 12.45 21.01 1.33
CA GLN A 116 13.23 22.08 0.71
C GLN A 116 14.73 21.75 0.59
N CYS A 117 15.21 20.81 1.39
CA CYS A 117 16.62 20.44 1.44
C CYS A 117 16.92 19.19 0.60
N ILE A 118 15.91 18.60 -0.04
CA ILE A 118 16.01 17.34 -0.77
C ILE A 118 15.79 17.62 -2.26
N ASP A 119 16.65 17.06 -3.12
CA ASP A 119 16.31 16.96 -4.54
C ASP A 119 15.24 15.86 -4.70
N LEU A 120 13.97 16.27 -4.78
CA LEU A 120 12.83 15.36 -4.84
C LEU A 120 12.90 14.39 -6.04
N ASN A 121 13.36 14.86 -7.20
CA ASN A 121 13.45 14.02 -8.40
C ASN A 121 14.49 12.91 -8.22
N GLU A 122 15.61 13.25 -7.59
CA GLU A 122 16.66 12.29 -7.32
C GLU A 122 16.30 11.34 -6.18
N ALA A 123 15.73 11.85 -5.10
CA ALA A 123 15.30 11.08 -3.94
C ALA A 123 14.26 10.02 -4.32
N VAL A 124 13.21 10.41 -5.05
CA VAL A 124 12.16 9.48 -5.51
C VAL A 124 12.74 8.34 -6.36
N ARG A 125 13.67 8.65 -7.27
CA ARG A 125 14.31 7.65 -8.14
C ARG A 125 15.12 6.64 -7.33
N LEU A 126 15.91 7.14 -6.39
CA LEU A 126 16.73 6.30 -5.51
C LEU A 126 15.86 5.49 -4.54
N CYS A 127 14.77 6.06 -4.00
CA CYS A 127 13.79 5.32 -3.20
C CYS A 127 13.22 4.13 -3.98
N TRP A 128 12.86 4.32 -5.24
CA TRP A 128 12.37 3.23 -6.09
C TRP A 128 13.46 2.18 -6.35
N GLN A 129 14.67 2.61 -6.73
CA GLN A 129 15.80 1.73 -7.03
C GLN A 129 16.23 0.87 -5.84
N HIS A 130 16.18 1.44 -4.64
CA HIS A 130 16.61 0.79 -3.40
C HIS A 130 15.44 0.30 -2.53
N ARG A 131 14.20 0.35 -3.04
CA ARG A 131 12.98 -0.16 -2.40
C ARG A 131 12.67 0.46 -1.04
N LEU A 132 12.94 1.76 -0.90
CA LEU A 132 12.63 2.53 0.30
C LEU A 132 11.17 2.98 0.25
N PHE A 133 10.23 2.02 0.34
CA PHE A 133 8.82 2.27 0.06
C PHE A 133 8.15 3.24 1.03
N LYS A 134 8.58 3.31 2.30
CA LYS A 134 7.98 4.26 3.26
C LYS A 134 8.37 5.68 2.90
N ALA A 135 9.66 5.92 2.64
CA ALA A 135 10.12 7.21 2.15
C ALA A 135 9.51 7.55 0.77
N TYR A 136 9.37 6.58 -0.11
CA TYR A 136 8.74 6.76 -1.41
C TYR A 136 7.29 7.25 -1.28
N LEU A 137 6.48 6.57 -0.48
CA LEU A 137 5.09 6.98 -0.24
C LEU A 137 5.01 8.32 0.49
N HIS A 138 5.93 8.60 1.41
CA HIS A 138 6.02 9.89 2.08
C HIS A 138 6.26 11.04 1.08
N LEU A 139 7.28 10.91 0.23
CA LEU A 139 7.61 11.93 -0.78
C LEU A 139 6.42 12.19 -1.72
N TYR A 140 5.73 11.14 -2.16
CA TYR A 140 4.60 11.29 -3.06
C TYR A 140 3.33 11.82 -2.40
N THR A 141 2.92 11.25 -1.28
CA THR A 141 1.62 11.55 -0.67
C THR A 141 1.66 12.77 0.24
N ASP A 142 2.74 12.95 1.01
CA ASP A 142 2.83 14.04 1.98
C ASP A 142 3.45 15.32 1.41
N ILE A 143 4.37 15.20 0.43
CA ILE A 143 5.10 16.35 -0.13
C ILE A 143 4.58 16.72 -1.51
N LEU A 144 4.40 15.75 -2.40
CA LEU A 144 3.95 15.99 -3.78
C LEU A 144 2.43 15.97 -3.94
N PHE A 145 1.68 15.48 -2.95
CA PHE A 145 0.22 15.33 -3.01
C PHE A 145 -0.27 14.51 -4.22
N ASP A 146 0.50 13.49 -4.60
CA ASP A 146 0.26 12.65 -5.77
C ASP A 146 0.19 11.17 -5.38
N PHE A 147 -1.00 10.60 -5.49
CA PHE A 147 -1.26 9.18 -5.26
C PHE A 147 -1.24 8.36 -6.55
N GLU A 148 -1.43 9.01 -7.70
CA GLU A 148 -1.60 8.34 -8.98
C GLU A 148 -0.28 7.78 -9.48
N THR A 149 0.79 8.57 -9.42
CA THR A 149 2.12 8.13 -9.84
C THR A 149 2.62 6.91 -9.05
N PRO A 150 2.64 6.90 -7.70
CA PRO A 150 3.07 5.72 -6.95
C PRO A 150 2.16 4.52 -7.21
N PHE A 151 0.84 4.73 -7.35
CA PHE A 151 -0.10 3.67 -7.68
C PHE A 151 0.21 3.02 -9.04
N ARG A 152 0.41 3.82 -10.09
CA ARG A 152 0.75 3.34 -11.44
C ARG A 152 2.06 2.57 -11.45
N ASN A 153 3.10 3.08 -10.78
CA ASN A 153 4.40 2.43 -10.73
C ASN A 153 4.32 1.04 -10.06
N LEU A 154 3.60 0.94 -8.94
CA LEU A 154 3.40 -0.33 -8.23
C LEU A 154 2.58 -1.34 -9.06
N ILE A 155 1.50 -0.89 -9.70
CA ILE A 155 0.69 -1.73 -10.59
C ILE A 155 1.50 -2.22 -11.79
N ASN A 156 2.26 -1.33 -12.45
CA ASN A 156 3.07 -1.70 -13.61
C ASN A 156 4.13 -2.73 -13.25
N PHE A 157 4.75 -2.59 -12.06
CA PHE A 157 5.72 -3.56 -11.57
C PHE A 157 5.08 -4.93 -11.35
N LEU A 158 3.92 -4.99 -10.68
CA LEU A 158 3.20 -6.24 -10.43
C LEU A 158 2.71 -6.90 -11.74
N MET A 159 2.41 -6.11 -12.79
CA MET A 159 2.05 -6.63 -14.11
C MET A 159 3.22 -7.14 -14.95
N SER A 160 4.46 -6.84 -14.56
CA SER A 160 5.65 -7.14 -15.36
C SER A 160 6.46 -8.30 -14.76
N PRO A 161 6.08 -9.56 -15.03
CA PRO A 161 6.71 -10.73 -14.41
C PRO A 161 8.20 -10.87 -14.73
N ASN A 162 8.67 -10.23 -15.81
CA ASN A 162 10.06 -10.25 -16.24
C ASN A 162 10.95 -9.27 -15.44
N GLN A 163 10.38 -8.19 -14.86
CA GLN A 163 11.16 -7.26 -14.04
C GLN A 163 11.50 -7.83 -12.64
N HIS A 164 10.71 -8.78 -12.14
CA HIS A 164 10.99 -9.48 -10.88
C HIS A 164 12.32 -10.25 -10.91
N LYS A 165 12.75 -10.74 -12.08
CA LYS A 165 13.99 -11.52 -12.24
C LYS A 165 15.25 -10.67 -12.32
N SER A 166 15.14 -9.41 -12.75
CA SER A 166 16.31 -8.53 -12.98
C SER A 166 16.70 -7.68 -11.78
N GLN A 167 15.78 -7.40 -10.84
CA GLN A 167 16.04 -6.45 -9.74
C GLN A 167 16.42 -7.09 -8.39
N GLY A 168 16.74 -8.40 -8.34
CA GLY A 168 17.06 -9.09 -7.09
C GLY A 168 15.80 -9.51 -6.32
N SER A 169 15.83 -10.71 -5.75
CA SER A 169 14.68 -11.45 -5.24
C SER A 169 13.98 -10.81 -4.03
N GLU A 170 13.07 -9.86 -4.23
CA GLU A 170 12.04 -9.58 -3.21
C GLU A 170 10.69 -10.06 -3.70
N ASN A 171 9.91 -10.57 -2.74
CA ASN A 171 8.61 -11.14 -3.00
C ASN A 171 7.66 -10.07 -3.57
N PRO A 172 6.78 -10.42 -4.53
CA PRO A 172 5.71 -9.53 -4.99
C PRO A 172 4.81 -9.04 -3.85
N GLU A 173 4.82 -9.75 -2.71
CA GLU A 173 4.15 -9.41 -1.46
C GLU A 173 4.48 -7.99 -0.95
N THR A 174 5.75 -7.56 -0.99
CA THR A 174 6.15 -6.23 -0.47
C THR A 174 5.55 -5.10 -1.30
N TYR A 175 5.48 -5.29 -2.61
CA TYR A 175 4.84 -4.33 -3.53
C TYR A 175 3.33 -4.31 -3.32
N CYS A 176 2.71 -5.47 -3.10
CA CYS A 176 1.30 -5.57 -2.77
C CYS A 176 0.98 -4.85 -1.45
N GLN A 177 1.73 -5.12 -0.39
CA GLN A 177 1.57 -4.45 0.91
C GLN A 177 1.73 -2.93 0.80
N THR A 178 2.72 -2.47 0.03
CA THR A 178 2.92 -1.03 -0.23
C THR A 178 1.74 -0.42 -0.99
N LEU A 179 1.22 -1.13 -1.99
CA LEU A 179 0.05 -0.71 -2.76
C LEU A 179 -1.22 -0.67 -1.91
N LEU A 180 -1.43 -1.66 -1.05
CA LEU A 180 -2.54 -1.69 -0.11
C LEU A 180 -2.46 -0.52 0.88
N LEU A 181 -1.26 -0.22 1.40
CA LEU A 181 -1.08 0.92 2.29
C LEU A 181 -1.39 2.26 1.60
N LEU A 182 -0.94 2.44 0.35
CA LEU A 182 -1.28 3.61 -0.46
C LEU A 182 -2.79 3.72 -0.69
N LEU A 183 -3.46 2.61 -1.03
CA LEU A 183 -4.91 2.56 -1.24
C LEU A 183 -5.69 2.90 0.03
N ARG A 184 -5.31 2.33 1.17
CA ARG A 184 -5.94 2.64 2.46
C ARG A 184 -5.85 4.14 2.76
N ASN A 185 -4.68 4.72 2.58
CA ASN A 185 -4.46 6.14 2.84
C ASN A 185 -5.28 7.01 1.86
N ALA A 186 -5.32 6.65 0.58
CA ALA A 186 -6.15 7.34 -0.41
C ALA A 186 -7.64 7.27 -0.06
N LEU A 187 -8.16 6.11 0.34
CA LEU A 187 -9.59 5.95 0.69
C LEU A 187 -9.97 6.67 1.98
N ALA A 188 -9.04 6.77 2.93
CA ALA A 188 -9.21 7.52 4.16
C ALA A 188 -9.07 9.04 3.97
N GLY A 189 -8.62 9.51 2.80
CA GLY A 189 -8.27 10.91 2.57
C GLY A 189 -7.11 11.37 3.45
N GLU A 190 -6.16 10.46 3.71
CA GLU A 190 -4.99 10.67 4.56
C GLU A 190 -3.69 10.52 3.76
N SER A 191 -2.68 11.28 4.12
CA SER A 191 -1.32 11.11 3.62
C SER A 191 -0.62 9.92 4.29
N TYR A 192 0.59 9.58 3.85
CA TYR A 192 1.36 8.51 4.50
C TYR A 192 1.67 8.81 5.97
N SER A 193 1.89 10.08 6.34
CA SER A 193 2.01 10.50 7.75
C SER A 193 0.67 10.68 8.49
N GLN A 194 -0.44 10.19 7.92
CA GLN A 194 -1.80 10.26 8.47
C GLN A 194 -2.29 11.70 8.67
N GLN A 195 -1.88 12.60 7.77
CA GLN A 195 -2.41 13.96 7.72
C GLN A 195 -3.62 13.98 6.79
N SER A 196 -4.69 14.68 7.20
CA SER A 196 -5.86 14.84 6.35
C SER A 196 -5.49 15.62 5.10
N LEU A 197 -5.86 15.07 3.94
CA LEU A 197 -5.59 15.64 2.63
C LEU A 197 -6.81 16.34 2.05
N PRO A 198 -6.59 17.30 1.13
CA PRO A 198 -7.69 17.93 0.43
C PRO A 198 -8.39 16.92 -0.51
N SER A 199 -9.72 16.84 -0.40
CA SER A 199 -10.60 16.15 -1.35
C SER A 199 -10.44 16.75 -2.77
N PRO A 200 -10.53 15.98 -3.88
CA PRO A 200 -11.13 14.64 -4.01
C PRO A 200 -10.15 13.51 -4.43
N MET A 201 -8.94 13.44 -3.86
CA MET A 201 -7.94 12.40 -4.23
C MET A 201 -8.47 10.96 -4.16
N ASP A 202 -9.32 10.68 -3.18
CA ASP A 202 -9.92 9.37 -2.91
C ASP A 202 -10.72 8.86 -4.12
N VAL A 203 -11.44 9.78 -4.78
CA VAL A 203 -12.29 9.50 -5.97
C VAL A 203 -11.43 9.12 -7.16
N ASP A 204 -10.33 9.84 -7.39
CA ASP A 204 -9.45 9.63 -8.53
C ASP A 204 -8.76 8.26 -8.46
N ILE A 205 -8.25 7.90 -7.27
CA ILE A 205 -7.61 6.60 -7.05
C ILE A 205 -8.62 5.46 -7.10
N PHE A 206 -9.82 5.64 -6.54
CA PHE A 206 -10.88 4.64 -6.64
C PHE A 206 -11.30 4.39 -8.10
N ASN A 207 -11.49 5.46 -8.88
CA ASN A 207 -11.79 5.35 -10.30
C ASN A 207 -10.64 4.71 -11.08
N LEU A 208 -9.40 5.05 -10.76
CA LEU A 208 -8.22 4.46 -11.39
C LEU A 208 -8.13 2.95 -11.10
N LEU A 209 -8.34 2.53 -9.85
CA LEU A 209 -8.39 1.13 -9.43
C LEU A 209 -9.44 0.35 -10.24
N LEU A 210 -10.61 0.95 -10.43
CA LEU A 210 -11.75 0.32 -11.07
C LEU A 210 -11.81 0.51 -12.60
N ASN A 211 -10.81 1.17 -13.19
CA ASN A 211 -10.78 1.45 -14.61
C ASN A 211 -10.42 0.20 -15.44
N GLU A 212 -11.16 -0.02 -16.52
CA GLU A 212 -10.99 -1.13 -17.47
C GLU A 212 -9.73 -0.97 -18.33
N ALA A 213 -9.23 0.26 -18.49
CA ALA A 213 -8.06 0.52 -19.30
C ALA A 213 -6.80 -0.14 -18.71
N MET A 214 -6.02 -0.80 -19.56
CA MET A 214 -4.71 -1.34 -19.19
C MET A 214 -3.77 -0.24 -18.68
N PRO A 215 -2.87 -0.57 -17.76
CA PRO A 215 -1.76 0.32 -17.43
C PRO A 215 -0.87 0.54 -18.66
N ASP A 216 -0.29 1.74 -18.77
CA ASP A 216 0.35 2.25 -19.99
C ASP A 216 1.53 1.37 -20.49
N GLU A 217 2.11 0.55 -19.62
CA GLU A 217 3.30 -0.27 -19.90
C GLU A 217 3.00 -1.76 -20.16
N ALA A 218 1.73 -2.18 -20.20
CA ALA A 218 1.40 -3.59 -20.40
C ALA A 218 1.88 -4.12 -21.77
N PRO A 219 2.50 -5.32 -21.82
CA PRO A 219 3.06 -5.86 -23.05
C PRO A 219 1.98 -6.05 -24.13
N ARG A 220 2.19 -5.40 -25.29
CA ARG A 220 1.23 -5.35 -26.42
C ARG A 220 0.75 -6.71 -26.94
N ARG A 221 1.45 -7.81 -26.62
CA ARG A 221 1.14 -9.17 -27.08
C ARG A 221 -0.10 -9.79 -26.43
N ASN A 222 -0.52 -9.32 -25.25
CA ASN A 222 -1.65 -9.92 -24.50
C ASN A 222 -2.98 -9.16 -24.67
N ARG A 223 -3.19 -8.42 -25.76
CA ARG A 223 -4.42 -7.63 -25.95
C ARG A 223 -5.68 -8.42 -26.29
N GLN A 224 -5.55 -9.70 -26.64
CA GLN A 224 -6.66 -10.52 -27.17
C GLN A 224 -7.38 -11.36 -26.11
N SER A 225 -6.78 -11.51 -24.92
CA SER A 225 -7.40 -12.13 -23.75
C SER A 225 -6.98 -11.26 -22.57
N GLN A 226 -7.85 -10.35 -22.13
CA GLN A 226 -7.55 -9.41 -21.06
C GLN A 226 -8.64 -9.47 -20.00
N PRO A 227 -8.26 -9.40 -18.71
CA PRO A 227 -9.25 -9.26 -17.66
C PRO A 227 -9.94 -7.91 -17.82
N LYS A 228 -11.25 -7.89 -17.61
CA LYS A 228 -12.09 -6.68 -17.74
C LYS A 228 -11.63 -5.55 -16.82
N TYR A 229 -11.19 -5.89 -15.61
CA TYR A 229 -10.68 -4.93 -14.62
C TYR A 229 -9.26 -5.31 -14.23
N PRO A 230 -8.23 -4.91 -15.01
CA PRO A 230 -6.89 -5.49 -14.89
C PRO A 230 -6.18 -5.15 -13.58
N ARG A 231 -6.42 -3.97 -13.01
CA ARG A 231 -5.83 -3.54 -11.73
C ARG A 231 -6.48 -4.24 -10.54
N LEU A 232 -7.81 -4.34 -10.56
CA LEU A 232 -8.58 -5.06 -9.55
C LEU A 232 -8.24 -6.56 -9.57
N TRP A 233 -8.18 -7.13 -10.78
CA TRP A 233 -7.74 -8.51 -11.01
C TRP A 233 -6.37 -8.78 -10.39
N LEU A 234 -5.42 -7.86 -10.60
CA LEU A 234 -4.06 -8.00 -10.09
C LEU A 234 -4.02 -8.04 -8.55
N LEU A 235 -4.75 -7.15 -7.88
CA LEU A 235 -4.83 -7.12 -6.42
C LEU A 235 -5.47 -8.38 -5.86
N LEU A 236 -6.53 -8.88 -6.51
CA LEU A 236 -7.16 -10.14 -6.13
C LEU A 236 -6.25 -11.34 -6.38
N ASN A 237 -5.44 -11.33 -7.44
CA ASN A 237 -4.53 -12.42 -7.76
C ASN A 237 -3.36 -12.52 -6.77
N HIS A 238 -2.82 -11.38 -6.33
CA HIS A 238 -1.62 -11.37 -5.48
C HIS A 238 -1.89 -11.18 -3.99
N CYS A 239 -3.00 -10.54 -3.60
CA CYS A 239 -3.29 -10.20 -2.21
C CYS A 239 -4.80 -10.13 -1.90
N ALA A 240 -5.61 -11.08 -2.40
CA ALA A 240 -7.08 -11.07 -2.21
C ALA A 240 -7.51 -10.85 -0.76
N THR A 241 -7.00 -11.66 0.19
CA THR A 241 -7.44 -11.60 1.59
C THR A 241 -7.12 -10.24 2.22
N ASP A 242 -5.88 -9.76 2.09
CA ASP A 242 -5.46 -8.48 2.66
C ASP A 242 -6.20 -7.31 2.00
N PHE A 243 -6.43 -7.39 0.69
CA PHE A 243 -7.19 -6.38 -0.05
C PHE A 243 -8.65 -6.30 0.37
N LEU A 244 -9.33 -7.45 0.49
CA LEU A 244 -10.74 -7.50 0.93
C LEU A 244 -10.88 -7.09 2.40
N ASN A 245 -9.93 -7.44 3.26
CA ASN A 245 -9.88 -6.98 4.65
C ASN A 245 -9.70 -5.46 4.73
N LEU A 246 -8.82 -4.88 3.91
CA LEU A 246 -8.68 -3.43 3.80
C LEU A 246 -10.00 -2.79 3.37
N LEU A 247 -10.65 -3.31 2.34
CA LEU A 247 -11.95 -2.79 1.89
C LEU A 247 -13.01 -2.90 2.98
N MET A 248 -13.03 -3.97 3.76
CA MET A 248 -13.98 -4.14 4.87
C MET A 248 -13.82 -3.03 5.91
N ILE A 249 -12.57 -2.69 6.27
CA ILE A 249 -12.26 -1.61 7.19
C ILE A 249 -12.63 -0.26 6.57
N SER A 250 -12.21 0.00 5.33
CA SER A 250 -12.46 1.27 4.64
C SER A 250 -13.95 1.55 4.42
N ILE A 251 -14.74 0.54 4.03
CA ILE A 251 -16.18 0.71 3.84
C ILE A 251 -16.89 1.08 5.14
N SER A 252 -16.39 0.58 6.27
CA SER A 252 -16.97 0.83 7.59
C SER A 252 -16.52 2.15 8.20
N ALA A 253 -15.28 2.58 7.94
CA ALA A 253 -14.65 3.70 8.64
C ALA A 253 -14.54 4.98 7.82
N ASP A 254 -14.34 4.87 6.50
CA ASP A 254 -13.94 6.01 5.68
C ASP A 254 -15.16 6.79 5.17
N ARG A 255 -15.05 8.12 5.18
CA ARG A 255 -16.11 9.01 4.70
C ARG A 255 -16.49 8.69 3.25
N PHE A 256 -15.52 8.32 2.43
CA PHE A 256 -15.71 7.98 1.02
C PHE A 256 -16.84 6.96 0.78
N PHE A 257 -17.01 5.97 1.67
CA PHE A 257 -18.03 4.93 1.56
C PHE A 257 -19.27 5.17 2.42
N THR A 258 -19.17 6.01 3.45
CA THR A 258 -20.25 6.26 4.42
C THR A 258 -21.07 7.52 4.12
N ASP A 259 -20.63 8.38 3.19
CA ASP A 259 -21.29 9.65 2.85
C ASP A 259 -22.60 9.45 2.05
N GLY A 260 -23.67 9.08 2.74
CA GLY A 260 -25.05 9.02 2.23
C GLY A 260 -25.19 8.26 0.91
N ASP A 261 -25.90 8.88 -0.04
CA ASP A 261 -26.18 8.29 -1.36
C ASP A 261 -24.92 8.11 -2.22
N LEU A 262 -23.91 8.99 -2.06
CA LEU A 262 -22.64 8.88 -2.77
C LEU A 262 -21.85 7.67 -2.29
N GLY A 263 -21.75 7.49 -0.96
CA GLY A 263 -21.14 6.32 -0.36
C GLY A 263 -21.85 5.02 -0.78
N LEU A 264 -23.18 5.01 -0.80
CA LEU A 264 -23.97 3.90 -1.32
C LEU A 264 -23.66 3.60 -2.80
N SER A 265 -23.54 4.63 -3.63
CA SER A 265 -23.15 4.50 -5.04
C SER A 265 -21.75 3.91 -5.20
N HIS A 266 -20.77 4.38 -4.43
CA HIS A 266 -19.40 3.84 -4.45
C HIS A 266 -19.35 2.37 -4.05
N ARG A 267 -20.06 1.97 -2.98
CA ARG A 267 -20.16 0.57 -2.54
C ARG A 267 -20.82 -0.31 -3.61
N THR A 268 -21.95 0.14 -4.15
CA THR A 268 -22.66 -0.57 -5.24
C THR A 268 -21.74 -0.76 -6.45
N HIS A 269 -21.04 0.30 -6.86
CA HIS A 269 -20.11 0.26 -7.98
C HIS A 269 -18.95 -0.72 -7.76
N LEU A 270 -18.36 -0.71 -6.56
CA LEU A 270 -17.30 -1.64 -6.17
C LEU A 270 -17.79 -3.10 -6.23
N TYR A 271 -18.96 -3.40 -5.64
CA TYR A 271 -19.48 -4.77 -5.58
C TYR A 271 -19.79 -5.32 -6.97
N HIS A 272 -20.41 -4.54 -7.86
CA HIS A 272 -20.63 -4.97 -9.25
C HIS A 272 -19.32 -5.30 -9.97
N LYS A 273 -18.26 -4.52 -9.74
CA LYS A 273 -16.95 -4.75 -10.36
C LYS A 273 -16.20 -5.93 -9.75
N LEU A 274 -16.30 -6.15 -8.45
CA LEU A 274 -15.76 -7.35 -7.79
C LEU A 274 -16.41 -8.63 -8.34
N ILE A 275 -17.74 -8.65 -8.46
CA ILE A 275 -18.44 -9.81 -9.03
C ILE A 275 -18.06 -10.03 -10.49
N ALA A 276 -18.06 -8.97 -11.30
CA ALA A 276 -17.66 -9.06 -12.70
C ALA A 276 -16.19 -9.48 -12.86
N CYS A 277 -15.31 -9.08 -11.95
CA CYS A 277 -13.92 -9.52 -11.94
C CYS A 277 -13.81 -10.99 -11.53
N ALA A 278 -14.51 -11.45 -10.49
CA ALA A 278 -14.46 -12.85 -10.03
C ALA A 278 -15.03 -13.83 -11.07
N LEU A 279 -16.06 -13.42 -11.82
CA LEU A 279 -16.69 -14.21 -12.87
C LEU A 279 -15.94 -14.18 -14.22
N ASP A 280 -14.85 -13.43 -14.33
CA ASP A 280 -14.13 -13.27 -15.59
C ASP A 280 -13.47 -14.58 -16.03
N GLU A 281 -13.74 -15.04 -17.26
CA GLU A 281 -13.17 -16.27 -17.83
C GLU A 281 -11.65 -16.21 -17.91
N TYR A 282 -11.05 -15.02 -17.90
CA TYR A 282 -9.60 -14.83 -17.89
C TYR A 282 -8.91 -15.61 -16.75
N TRP A 283 -9.53 -15.71 -15.57
CA TRP A 283 -9.00 -16.50 -14.45
C TRP A 283 -8.75 -17.96 -14.84
N SER A 284 -9.68 -18.57 -15.57
CA SER A 284 -9.62 -19.99 -15.93
C SER A 284 -8.48 -20.32 -16.91
N ALA A 285 -8.00 -19.34 -17.68
CA ALA A 285 -7.01 -19.55 -18.73
C ALA A 285 -5.56 -19.37 -18.26
N THR A 286 -5.32 -18.57 -17.21
CA THR A 286 -3.95 -18.19 -16.78
C THR A 286 -3.42 -18.89 -15.55
N SER A 287 -4.26 -19.48 -14.69
CA SER A 287 -3.81 -20.07 -13.43
C SER A 287 -3.81 -21.60 -13.47
N SER A 288 -2.62 -22.21 -13.53
CA SER A 288 -2.43 -23.64 -13.30
C SER A 288 -2.46 -24.05 -11.82
N GLU A 289 -2.53 -23.09 -10.88
CA GLU A 289 -2.58 -23.29 -9.41
C GLU A 289 -3.50 -22.25 -8.73
N SER A 290 -4.71 -21.98 -9.27
CA SER A 290 -5.57 -20.87 -8.82
C SER A 290 -5.87 -20.87 -7.32
N THR A 291 -5.36 -19.85 -6.63
CA THR A 291 -6.00 -19.31 -5.44
C THR A 291 -7.44 -18.95 -5.84
N ASN A 292 -8.44 -19.68 -5.32
CA ASN A 292 -9.82 -19.44 -5.70
C ASN A 292 -10.31 -18.13 -5.07
N VAL A 293 -10.17 -17.04 -5.83
CA VAL A 293 -10.60 -15.69 -5.44
C VAL A 293 -12.12 -15.60 -5.25
N CYS A 294 -12.91 -16.49 -5.88
CA CYS A 294 -14.36 -16.42 -5.82
C CYS A 294 -14.88 -16.64 -4.40
N ILE A 295 -14.26 -17.52 -3.60
CA ILE A 295 -14.68 -17.79 -2.22
C ILE A 295 -14.49 -16.54 -1.34
N PRO A 296 -13.28 -15.95 -1.21
CA PRO A 296 -13.09 -14.72 -0.45
C PRO A 296 -13.97 -13.56 -0.93
N VAL A 297 -14.16 -13.41 -2.25
CA VAL A 297 -15.04 -12.37 -2.80
C VAL A 297 -16.49 -12.61 -2.41
N LEU A 298 -16.99 -13.84 -2.46
CA LEU A 298 -18.34 -14.17 -2.02
C LEU A 298 -18.50 -13.87 -0.53
N GLU A 299 -17.62 -14.38 0.33
CA GLU A 299 -17.67 -14.15 1.77
C GLU A 299 -17.66 -12.65 2.11
N PHE A 300 -16.78 -11.89 1.47
CA PHE A 300 -16.74 -10.44 1.60
C PHE A 300 -18.08 -9.79 1.21
N LEU A 301 -18.64 -10.15 0.04
CA LEU A 301 -19.89 -9.59 -0.45
C LEU A 301 -21.06 -9.92 0.48
N VAL A 302 -21.15 -11.17 0.97
CA VAL A 302 -22.20 -11.57 1.92
C VAL A 302 -22.11 -10.73 3.17
N HIS A 303 -20.93 -10.68 3.79
CA HIS A 303 -20.72 -9.89 5.00
C HIS A 303 -21.13 -8.43 4.79
N GLN A 304 -20.76 -7.84 3.65
CA GLN A 304 -21.10 -6.46 3.34
C GLN A 304 -22.60 -6.25 3.08
N LEU A 305 -23.27 -7.15 2.37
CA LEU A 305 -24.70 -7.03 2.06
C LEU A 305 -25.59 -7.18 3.30
N SER A 306 -25.12 -7.91 4.31
CA SER A 306 -25.82 -8.13 5.58
C SER A 306 -25.60 -6.99 6.59
N GLN A 307 -24.69 -6.05 6.31
CA GLN A 307 -24.50 -4.87 7.16
C GLN A 307 -25.65 -3.87 7.03
N SER A 308 -26.01 -3.26 8.17
CA SER A 308 -27.01 -2.19 8.23
C SER A 308 -26.58 -0.99 7.37
N GLY A 309 -27.46 -0.54 6.47
CA GLY A 309 -27.18 0.55 5.52
C GLY A 309 -26.80 0.09 4.11
N ASN A 310 -26.70 -1.22 3.87
CA ASN A 310 -26.53 -1.83 2.54
C ASN A 310 -27.79 -2.55 2.04
N GLU A 311 -28.89 -2.51 2.77
CA GLU A 311 -30.17 -3.15 2.42
C GLU A 311 -30.70 -2.70 1.04
N SER A 312 -30.50 -1.41 0.73
CA SER A 312 -30.93 -0.80 -0.54
C SER A 312 -30.05 -1.19 -1.73
N ILE A 313 -28.87 -1.78 -1.51
CA ILE A 313 -28.00 -2.22 -2.59
C ILE A 313 -28.67 -3.40 -3.30
N ARG A 314 -28.97 -3.19 -4.58
CA ARG A 314 -29.54 -4.20 -5.46
C ARG A 314 -28.48 -4.61 -6.47
N LEU A 315 -27.96 -5.82 -6.30
CA LEU A 315 -27.11 -6.46 -7.30
C LEU A 315 -28.00 -7.06 -8.39
N GLU A 316 -27.45 -7.29 -9.58
CA GLU A 316 -28.20 -7.95 -10.66
C GLU A 316 -28.59 -9.37 -10.24
N ASP A 317 -29.87 -9.70 -10.36
CA ASP A 317 -30.56 -10.83 -9.69
C ASP A 317 -29.99 -12.24 -9.98
N ASN A 318 -29.03 -12.37 -10.90
CA ASN A 318 -28.39 -13.65 -11.23
C ASN A 318 -26.87 -13.66 -11.03
N LYS A 319 -26.21 -12.52 -10.80
CA LYS A 319 -24.73 -12.47 -10.76
C LYS A 319 -24.15 -13.09 -9.50
N LEU A 320 -24.80 -12.89 -8.35
CA LEU A 320 -24.42 -13.59 -7.11
C LEU A 320 -24.63 -15.10 -7.24
N PHE A 321 -25.72 -15.50 -7.90
CA PHE A 321 -26.00 -16.92 -8.15
C PHE A 321 -24.96 -17.53 -9.11
N GLN A 322 -24.60 -16.84 -10.19
CA GLN A 322 -23.52 -17.27 -11.10
C GLN A 322 -22.19 -17.41 -10.37
N LEU A 323 -21.87 -16.52 -9.43
CA LEU A 323 -20.66 -16.61 -8.62
C LEU A 323 -20.68 -17.86 -7.74
N PHE A 324 -21.81 -18.13 -7.10
CA PHE A 324 -22.01 -19.34 -6.30
C PHE A 324 -21.92 -20.61 -7.16
N GLU A 325 -22.59 -20.65 -8.31
CA GLU A 325 -22.52 -21.77 -9.27
C GLU A 325 -21.08 -22.02 -9.73
N HIS A 326 -20.32 -20.96 -10.00
CA HIS A 326 -18.91 -21.05 -10.38
C HIS A 326 -18.05 -21.67 -9.26
N ILE A 327 -18.28 -21.28 -8.00
CA ILE A 327 -17.62 -21.86 -6.84
C ILE A 327 -17.95 -23.35 -6.71
N CYS A 328 -19.23 -23.71 -6.81
CA CYS A 328 -19.68 -25.10 -6.72
C CYS A 328 -19.04 -25.97 -7.81
N ARG A 329 -19.03 -25.50 -9.06
CA ARG A 329 -18.36 -26.20 -10.16
C ARG A 329 -16.85 -26.35 -9.92
N GLY A 330 -16.21 -25.33 -9.34
CA GLY A 330 -14.80 -25.39 -8.95
C GLY A 330 -14.51 -26.43 -7.86
N LEU A 331 -15.39 -26.53 -6.86
CA LEU A 331 -15.32 -27.53 -5.78
C LEU A 331 -15.51 -28.96 -6.32
N GLU A 332 -16.39 -29.17 -7.31
CA GLU A 332 -16.57 -30.48 -7.95
C GLU A 332 -15.34 -30.91 -8.77
N GLN A 333 -14.63 -29.95 -9.37
CA GLN A 333 -13.52 -30.21 -10.29
C GLN A 333 -12.16 -30.29 -9.61
N SER A 334 -11.96 -29.61 -8.48
CA SER A 334 -10.68 -29.52 -7.78
C SER A 334 -10.76 -30.07 -6.36
N SER A 335 -10.06 -31.18 -6.10
CA SER A 335 -9.94 -31.75 -4.76
C SER A 335 -9.09 -30.92 -3.79
N ALA A 336 -8.51 -29.80 -4.25
CA ALA A 336 -7.71 -28.89 -3.43
C ALA A 336 -8.56 -27.80 -2.74
N LEU A 337 -9.79 -27.58 -3.20
CA LEU A 337 -10.71 -26.63 -2.58
C LEU A 337 -11.47 -27.33 -1.46
N THR A 338 -11.17 -26.95 -0.21
CA THR A 338 -11.94 -27.38 0.94
C THR A 338 -13.08 -26.41 1.19
N VAL A 339 -14.29 -26.95 1.42
CA VAL A 339 -15.39 -26.18 1.99
C VAL A 339 -14.94 -25.63 3.33
N THR A 340 -15.11 -24.33 3.54
CA THR A 340 -14.83 -23.65 4.79
C THR A 340 -16.14 -23.42 5.54
N ASP A 341 -16.12 -23.54 6.88
CA ASP A 341 -17.27 -23.22 7.73
C ASP A 341 -17.81 -21.80 7.48
N THR A 342 -16.93 -20.88 7.05
CA THR A 342 -17.25 -19.50 6.67
C THR A 342 -18.07 -19.40 5.38
N LEU A 343 -17.82 -20.29 4.41
CA LEU A 343 -18.58 -20.35 3.17
C LEU A 343 -19.99 -20.88 3.44
N GLU A 344 -20.13 -21.93 4.26
CA GLU A 344 -21.44 -22.45 4.68
C GLU A 344 -22.27 -21.37 5.38
N ALA A 345 -21.67 -20.67 6.35
CA ALA A 345 -22.32 -19.56 7.05
C ALA A 345 -22.75 -18.44 6.08
N SER A 346 -21.89 -18.11 5.09
CA SER A 346 -22.19 -17.09 4.08
C SER A 346 -23.37 -17.47 3.18
N VAL A 347 -23.49 -18.75 2.82
CA VAL A 347 -24.62 -19.25 2.02
C VAL A 347 -25.92 -19.19 2.80
N ILE A 348 -25.89 -19.56 4.09
CA ILE A 348 -27.06 -19.48 4.98
C ILE A 348 -27.53 -18.02 5.09
N ASP A 349 -26.60 -17.08 5.31
CA ASP A 349 -26.93 -15.66 5.43
C ASP A 349 -27.53 -15.07 4.13
N LEU A 350 -27.06 -15.50 2.95
CA LEU A 350 -27.66 -15.12 1.67
C LEU A 350 -29.10 -15.65 1.48
N ILE A 351 -29.39 -16.82 2.04
CA ILE A 351 -30.74 -17.40 2.05
C ILE A 351 -31.63 -16.60 3.01
N GLU A 352 -31.16 -16.33 4.22
CA GLU A 352 -31.92 -15.59 5.25
C GLU A 352 -32.23 -14.15 4.81
N THR A 353 -31.28 -13.49 4.15
CA THR A 353 -31.46 -12.14 3.60
C THR A 353 -32.33 -12.10 2.34
N GLY A 354 -32.80 -13.25 1.83
CA GLY A 354 -33.67 -13.35 0.66
C GLY A 354 -33.00 -12.93 -0.65
N ARG A 355 -31.66 -12.89 -0.69
CA ARG A 355 -30.88 -12.51 -1.88
C ARG A 355 -30.76 -13.67 -2.87
N PHE A 356 -30.91 -14.91 -2.40
CA PHE A 356 -31.11 -16.07 -3.27
C PHE A 356 -32.60 -16.36 -3.49
N THR A 357 -33.05 -16.12 -4.72
CA THR A 357 -34.42 -16.41 -5.16
C THR A 357 -34.59 -17.85 -5.65
N GLN A 358 -33.50 -18.53 -6.01
CA GLN A 358 -33.49 -19.88 -6.60
C GLN A 358 -33.07 -20.96 -5.59
N LEU A 359 -33.78 -21.04 -4.47
CA LEU A 359 -33.44 -21.90 -3.34
C LEU A 359 -33.26 -23.39 -3.73
N ASP A 360 -34.13 -23.89 -4.61
CA ASP A 360 -34.11 -25.29 -5.05
C ASP A 360 -32.83 -25.65 -5.80
N VAL A 361 -32.29 -24.71 -6.58
CA VAL A 361 -31.06 -24.92 -7.36
C VAL A 361 -29.83 -24.80 -6.44
N CYS A 362 -29.83 -23.83 -5.53
CA CYS A 362 -28.78 -23.69 -4.50
C CYS A 362 -28.67 -24.96 -3.65
N LEU A 363 -29.80 -25.52 -3.20
CA LEU A 363 -29.83 -26.77 -2.43
C LEU A 363 -29.37 -27.98 -3.23
N CYS A 364 -29.63 -28.00 -4.54
CA CYS A 364 -29.15 -29.08 -5.40
C CYS A 364 -27.64 -29.02 -5.58
N LEU A 365 -27.10 -27.83 -5.83
CA LEU A 365 -25.66 -27.59 -5.99
C LEU A 365 -24.89 -27.83 -4.68
N ALA A 366 -25.40 -27.35 -3.54
CA ALA A 366 -24.78 -27.61 -2.24
C ALA A 366 -24.68 -29.12 -1.94
N LYS A 367 -25.74 -29.87 -2.22
CA LYS A 367 -25.77 -31.34 -2.06
C LYS A 367 -24.77 -32.06 -2.97
N THR A 368 -24.52 -31.59 -4.18
CA THR A 368 -23.54 -32.21 -5.09
C THR A 368 -22.11 -31.92 -4.64
N THR A 369 -21.86 -30.72 -4.10
CA THR A 369 -20.53 -30.30 -3.60
C THR A 369 -20.21 -30.72 -2.18
N LYS A 370 -21.14 -31.37 -1.46
CA LYS A 370 -21.06 -31.66 -0.01
C LYS A 370 -20.85 -30.39 0.84
N LEU A 371 -21.56 -29.34 0.47
CA LEU A 371 -21.66 -28.07 1.19
C LEU A 371 -22.94 -28.04 2.03
#